data_AF-A0A970K1N9-F1
#
_entry.id   AF-A0A970K1N9-F1
#
_cell.length_a   1.000
_cell.length_b   1.000
_cell.length_c   1.000
_cell.angle_alpha   90.00
_cell.angle_beta   90.00
_cell.angle_gamma   90.00
#
_symmetry.space_group_name_H-M   'P 1'
#
loop_
_entity.id
_entity.type
_entity.pdbx_description
1 polymer ?
#
loop_
_entity_poly.entity_id
_entity_poly.type
_entity_poly.pdbx_seq_one_letter_code
_entity_poly.pdbx_strand_id
1 'polypeptide(L)' 'MRIVVGSIQQETNTFNPELSTLADFVLAEGSELFDHVAVTDYLHSQSCDLIPTLYAHALPAGRLARPDF' A
#
# COMPACT_ATOMS: atom_id res chain seq x y z
N MET A 1 -21.81 -5.26 -4.75
CA MET A 1 -21.10 -4.00 -5.08
C MET A 1 -19.67 -4.35 -5.44
N ARG A 2 -19.04 -3.70 -6.42
CA ARG A 2 -17.64 -3.95 -6.78
C ARG A 2 -16.75 -2.82 -6.26
N ILE A 3 -15.66 -3.14 -5.59
CA ILE A 3 -14.75 -2.16 -4.97
C ILE A 3 -13.33 -2.48 -5.40
N VAL A 4 -12.65 -1.50 -6.01
CA VAL A 4 -11.21 -1.61 -6.26
C VAL A 4 -10.48 -1.24 -4.97
N VAL A 5 -9.55 -2.08 -4.52
CA VAL A 5 -8.82 -1.90 -3.26
C VAL A 5 -7.32 -1.82 -3.53
N GLY A 6 -6.70 -0.80 -2.96
CA GLY A 6 -5.26 -0.55 -2.92
C GLY A 6 -4.89 0.10 -1.60
N SER A 7 -3.64 0.01 -1.18
CA SER A 7 -3.16 0.67 0.02
C SER A 7 -1.74 1.18 -0.17
N ILE A 8 -1.53 2.47 0.10
CA ILE A 8 -0.21 3.09 0.06
C ILE A 8 0.01 3.74 1.42
N GLN A 9 1.11 3.40 2.07
CA GLN A 9 1.56 4.06 3.29
C GLN A 9 3.01 4.50 3.12
N GLN A 10 3.19 5.81 3.10
CA GLN A 10 4.50 6.47 3.14
C GLN A 10 4.29 7.84 3.78
N GLU A 11 5.05 8.13 4.83
CA GLU A 11 5.06 9.44 5.46
C GLU A 11 6.44 10.07 5.27
N THR A 12 6.46 11.28 4.76
CA THR A 12 7.69 11.98 4.38
C THR A 12 8.10 13.01 5.43
N ASN A 13 9.38 13.00 5.80
CA ASN A 13 10.07 14.10 6.45
C ASN A 13 11.00 14.81 5.43
N THR A 14 10.70 16.07 5.09
CA THR A 14 11.46 16.84 4.08
C THR A 14 12.88 17.20 4.56
N PHE A 15 13.16 17.13 5.86
CA PHE A 15 14.49 17.39 6.41
C PHE A 15 15.35 16.12 6.54
N ASN A 16 14.79 14.93 6.27
CA ASN A 16 15.58 13.71 6.21
C ASN A 16 16.32 13.65 4.85
N PRO A 17 17.67 13.66 4.85
CA PRO A 17 18.44 13.63 3.61
C PRO A 17 18.40 12.27 2.91
N GLU A 18 18.08 11.19 3.62
CA GLU A 18 17.96 9.85 3.07
C GLU A 18 16.61 9.70 2.36
N LEU A 19 16.65 9.41 1.06
CA LEU A 19 15.43 9.16 0.28
C LEU A 19 14.87 7.78 0.60
N SER A 20 13.55 7.67 0.65
CA SER A 20 12.90 6.37 0.51
C SER A 20 13.03 5.89 -0.93
N THR A 21 13.19 4.59 -1.11
CA THR A 21 13.28 3.91 -2.40
C THR A 21 12.29 2.75 -2.43
N LEU A 22 12.08 2.15 -3.61
CA LEU A 22 11.23 0.96 -3.74
C LEU A 22 11.66 -0.18 -2.80
N ALA A 23 12.95 -0.29 -2.49
CA ALA A 23 13.48 -1.32 -1.61
C ALA A 23 13.02 -1.19 -0.14
N ASP A 24 12.51 -0.02 0.25
CA ASP A 24 12.00 0.24 1.61
C ASP A 24 10.54 -0.20 1.79
N PHE A 25 9.88 -0.63 0.71
CA PHE A 25 8.46 -1.01 0.73
C PHE A 25 8.27 -2.51 0.95
N VAL A 26 7.28 -2.83 1.77
CA VAL A 26 6.57 -4.11 1.70
C VAL A 26 5.55 -4.00 0.57
N LEU A 27 5.74 -4.81 -0.46
CA LEU A 27 4.87 -4.88 -1.63
C LEU A 27 4.05 -6.17 -1.60
N ALA A 28 2.77 -6.05 -1.92
CA ALA A 28 1.92 -7.19 -2.24
C ALA A 28 0.98 -6.82 -3.40
N GLU A 29 0.84 -7.73 -4.36
CA GLU A 29 0.09 -7.50 -5.59
C GLU A 29 -1.05 -8.51 -5.74
N GLY A 30 -2.13 -8.09 -6.41
CA GLY A 30 -3.26 -8.97 -6.65
C GLY A 30 -3.83 -9.52 -5.33
N SER A 31 -4.15 -10.80 -5.28
CA SER A 31 -4.78 -11.40 -4.10
C SER A 31 -3.91 -11.31 -2.82
N GLU A 32 -2.59 -11.18 -2.93
CA GLU A 32 -1.69 -11.06 -1.76
C GLU A 32 -1.95 -9.78 -0.95
N LEU A 33 -2.52 -8.73 -1.58
CA LEU A 33 -2.95 -7.51 -0.89
C LEU A 33 -3.90 -7.81 0.28
N PHE A 34 -4.75 -8.83 0.13
CA PHE A 34 -5.79 -9.15 1.12
C PHE A 34 -5.22 -9.59 2.46
N ASP A 35 -4.01 -10.16 2.47
CA ASP A 35 -3.32 -10.58 3.69
C ASP A 35 -2.85 -9.38 4.54
N HIS A 36 -2.79 -8.19 3.94
CA HIS A 36 -2.32 -6.96 4.58
C HIS A 36 -3.43 -5.94 4.87
N VAL A 37 -4.60 -6.07 4.23
CA VAL A 37 -5.70 -5.11 4.37
C VAL A 37 -6.78 -5.66 5.32
N ALA A 38 -6.82 -5.11 6.54
CA ALA A 38 -7.68 -5.60 7.62
C ALA A 38 -9.19 -5.56 7.34
N VAL A 39 -9.65 -4.68 6.43
CA VAL A 39 -11.09 -4.52 6.15
C VAL A 39 -11.63 -5.55 5.15
N THR A 40 -10.76 -6.38 4.56
CA THR A 40 -11.11 -7.37 3.54
C THR A 40 -12.24 -8.29 3.98
N ASP A 41 -12.10 -8.92 5.15
CA ASP A 41 -13.09 -9.87 5.68
C ASP A 41 -14.45 -9.20 5.93
N TYR A 42 -14.43 -7.98 6.46
CA TYR A 42 -15.65 -7.22 6.69
C TYR A 42 -16.36 -6.94 5.37
N LEU A 43 -15.65 -6.44 4.35
CA LEU A 43 -16.28 -6.14 3.05
C LEU A 43 -16.79 -7.39 2.33
N HIS A 44 -16.06 -8.51 2.40
CA HIS A 44 -16.56 -9.79 1.91
C HIS A 44 -17.83 -10.23 2.64
N SER A 45 -17.91 -10.05 3.97
CA SER A 45 -19.12 -10.35 4.76
C SER A 45 -20.34 -9.52 4.32
N GLN A 46 -20.12 -8.34 3.73
CA GLN A 46 -21.15 -7.47 3.17
C GLN A 46 -21.46 -7.77 1.68
N SER A 47 -21.00 -8.91 1.15
CA SER A 47 -21.18 -9.28 -0.27
C SER A 47 -20.58 -8.28 -1.25
N CYS A 48 -19.49 -7.61 -0.86
CA CYS A 48 -18.67 -6.81 -1.78
C CYS A 48 -17.74 -7.72 -2.58
N ASP A 49 -17.66 -7.47 -3.89
CA ASP A 49 -16.66 -8.04 -4.79
C ASP A 49 -15.42 -7.12 -4.78
N LEU A 50 -14.34 -7.57 -4.15
CA LEU A 50 -13.11 -6.80 -4.04
C LEU A 50 -12.18 -7.13 -5.20
N ILE A 51 -11.75 -6.09 -5.91
CA ILE A 51 -10.80 -6.16 -7.02
C ILE A 51 -9.46 -5.62 -6.52
N PRO A 52 -8.45 -6.47 -6.28
CA PRO A 52 -7.20 -6.02 -5.70
C PRO A 52 -6.34 -5.26 -6.71
N THR A 53 -5.45 -4.41 -6.18
CA THR A 53 -4.42 -3.69 -6.96
C THR A 53 -3.05 -3.89 -6.33
N LEU A 54 -2.57 -2.93 -5.55
CA LEU A 54 -1.25 -2.88 -4.93
C LEU A 54 -1.36 -2.50 -3.45
N TYR A 55 -0.61 -3.21 -2.63
CA TYR A 55 -0.24 -2.82 -1.27
C TYR A 55 1.22 -2.37 -1.30
N ALA A 56 1.50 -1.12 -0.90
CA ALA A 56 2.85 -0.57 -0.84
C ALA A 56 3.02 0.23 0.45
N HIS A 57 3.67 -0.38 1.45
CA HIS A 57 3.89 0.24 2.76
C HIS A 57 5.38 0.34 3.09
N ALA A 58 5.83 1.55 3.43
CA ALA A 58 7.17 1.82 3.94
C ALA A 58 7.11 2.53 5.29
N LEU A 59 8.16 2.42 6.09
CA LEU A 59 8.30 3.21 7.31
C LEU A 59 8.46 4.71 6.98
N PRO A 60 8.03 5.63 7.88
CA PRO A 60 8.27 7.05 7.69
C PRO A 60 9.76 7.37 7.53
N ALA A 61 10.10 8.11 6.48
CA ALA A 61 11.49 8.41 6.12
C ALA A 61 11.55 9.71 5.29
N GLY A 62 12.61 9.91 4.49
CA GLY A 62 12.69 11.06 3.59
C GLY A 62 11.72 10.94 2.42
N ARG A 63 11.88 11.84 1.47
CA ARG A 63 11.06 11.83 0.24
C ARG A 63 11.32 10.55 -0.56
N LEU A 64 10.29 10.07 -1.25
CA LEU A 64 10.43 9.01 -2.24
C LEU A 64 11.32 9.46 -3.41
N ALA A 65 12.23 8.58 -3.84
CA ALA A 65 13.07 8.79 -5.00
C ALA A 65 12.22 8.89 -6.28
N ARG A 66 12.58 9.82 -7.18
CA ARG A 66 11.77 10.10 -8.37
C ARG A 66 11.51 8.91 -9.31
N PRO A 67 12.46 7.98 -9.51
CA PRO A 67 12.21 6.78 -10.31
C PRO A 67 11.19 5.81 -9.68
N ASP A 68 10.91 5.95 -8.38
CA ASP A 68 10.09 5.01 -7.60
C ASP A 68 8.68 5.55 -7.33
N PHE A 69 8.28 6.64 -8.00
CA PHE A 69 6.89 7.16 -8.01
C PHE A 69 5.94 6.26 -8.80
#